data_AF-A0A496XFU0-F1
#
_entry.id   AF-A0A496XFU0-F1
#
_cell.length_a   1.000
_cell.length_b   1.000
_cell.length_c   1.000
_cell.angle_alpha   90.00
_cell.angle_beta   90.00
_cell.angle_gamma   90.00
#
_symmetry.space_group_name_H-M   'P 1'
#
loop_
_entity.id
_entity.type
_entity.pdbx_description
1 polymer ?
#
loop_
_entity_poly.entity_id
_entity_poly.type
_entity_poly.pdbx_seq_one_letter_code
_entity_poly.pdbx_strand_id
1 'polypeptide(L)'
;MYRSSTYEEDFSRNMRNPEFARGYFLIQMNFPDEDPMTIEETLIWIIKRMGTTDFAGLVGERKQSIDKFLKGERRPKRETLDKFLKPFGLKTVLSVEEVA
;
A
#
# COMPACT_ATOMS: atom_id res chain seq x y z
N MET A 1 0.08 30.41 -3.11
CA MET A 1 1.22 29.48 -3.02
C MET A 1 0.78 28.16 -3.66
N TYR A 2 0.98 28.01 -4.98
CA TYR A 2 0.63 26.80 -5.76
C TYR A 2 1.82 25.82 -5.71
N ARG A 3 2.00 25.14 -4.58
CA ARG A 3 3.03 24.08 -4.43
C ARG A 3 2.44 22.67 -4.37
N SER A 4 1.13 22.52 -4.17
CA SER A 4 0.50 21.22 -3.92
C SER A 4 0.31 20.36 -5.16
N SER A 5 -0.04 20.94 -6.32
CA SER A 5 -0.36 20.11 -7.50
C SER A 5 0.88 19.38 -8.02
N THR A 6 2.04 20.04 -8.04
CA THR A 6 3.30 19.43 -8.51
C THR A 6 3.78 18.37 -7.52
N TYR A 7 3.71 18.64 -6.22
CA TYR A 7 4.12 17.68 -5.19
C TYR A 7 3.27 16.41 -5.22
N GLU A 8 1.93 16.53 -5.31
CA GLU A 8 1.05 15.37 -5.37
C GLU A 8 1.21 14.55 -6.66
N GLU A 9 1.42 15.22 -7.79
CA GLU A 9 1.68 14.56 -9.07
C GLU A 9 3.03 13.84 -9.06
N ASP A 10 4.09 14.50 -8.59
CA ASP A 10 5.42 13.90 -8.48
C ASP A 10 5.40 12.72 -7.52
N PHE A 11 4.67 12.85 -6.40
CA PHE A 11 4.49 11.78 -5.44
C PHE A 11 3.75 10.58 -6.05
N SER A 12 2.65 10.81 -6.79
CA SER A 12 1.92 9.75 -7.50
C SER A 12 2.79 9.04 -8.53
N ARG A 13 3.62 9.79 -9.29
CA ARG A 13 4.58 9.22 -10.23
C ARG A 13 5.62 8.36 -9.53
N ASN A 14 6.17 8.84 -8.43
CA ASN A 14 7.16 8.09 -7.65
C ASN A 14 6.56 6.82 -7.03
N MET A 15 5.28 6.83 -6.64
CA MET A 15 4.61 5.63 -6.12
C MET A 15 4.55 4.47 -7.11
N ARG A 16 4.58 4.75 -8.42
CA ARG A 16 4.67 3.69 -9.43
C ARG A 16 6.02 2.96 -9.42
N ASN A 17 7.06 3.53 -8.80
CA ASN A 17 8.33 2.86 -8.57
C ASN A 17 8.22 1.94 -7.33
N PRO A 18 8.40 0.61 -7.49
CA PRO A 18 8.28 -0.32 -6.38
C PRO A 18 9.26 -0.08 -5.21
N GLU A 19 10.46 0.45 -5.48
CA GLU A 19 11.44 0.77 -4.43
C GLU A 19 11.00 1.96 -3.58
N PHE A 20 10.43 2.98 -4.24
CA PHE A 20 9.87 4.14 -3.55
C PHE A 20 8.65 3.75 -2.71
N ALA A 21 7.75 2.95 -3.28
CA ALA A 21 6.59 2.43 -2.56
C ALA A 21 7.00 1.55 -1.37
N ARG A 22 8.04 0.72 -1.50
CA ARG A 22 8.62 -0.04 -0.38
C ARG A 22 9.11 0.88 0.74
N GLY A 23 9.87 1.92 0.39
CA GLY A 23 10.34 2.91 1.37
C GLY A 23 9.18 3.55 2.12
N TYR A 24 8.11 3.88 1.39
CA TYR A 24 6.89 4.43 2.00
C TYR A 24 6.20 3.44 2.95
N PHE A 25 6.06 2.16 2.58
CA PHE A 25 5.54 1.12 3.49
C PHE A 25 6.32 1.07 4.80
N LEU A 26 7.65 1.06 4.72
CA LEU A 26 8.50 0.97 5.90
C LEU A 26 8.40 2.22 6.78
N ILE A 27 8.24 3.39 6.18
CA ILE A 27 8.04 4.64 6.92
C ILE A 27 6.68 4.63 7.62
N GLN A 28 5.58 4.40 6.89
CA GLN A 28 4.24 4.49 7.48
C GLN A 28 3.97 3.44 8.56
N MET A 29 4.62 2.28 8.49
CA MET A 29 4.40 1.21 9.46
C MET A 29 5.33 1.27 10.68
N ASN A 30 6.49 1.95 10.60
CA ASN A 30 7.49 1.94 11.68
C ASN A 30 7.76 3.31 12.30
N PHE A 31 7.08 4.37 11.87
CA PHE A 31 7.27 5.70 12.47
C PHE A 31 6.43 5.83 13.75
N PRO A 32 7.06 6.07 14.91
CA PRO A 32 6.42 6.00 16.22
C PRO A 32 5.65 7.26 16.63
N ASP A 33 5.72 8.34 15.85
CA ASP A 33 5.16 9.65 16.21
C ASP A 33 3.71 9.87 15.70
N GLU A 34 3.19 8.95 14.88
CA GLU A 34 1.80 8.93 14.41
C GLU A 34 1.21 7.53 14.64
N ASP A 35 -0.12 7.41 14.79
CA ASP A 35 -0.80 6.10 14.85
C ASP A 35 -0.39 5.29 13.60
N PRO A 36 0.42 4.22 13.74
CA PRO A 36 1.02 3.55 12.59
C PRO A 36 -0.09 2.93 11.74
N MET A 37 -0.06 3.21 10.44
CA MET A 37 -1.04 2.65 9.53
C MET A 37 -0.89 1.13 9.49
N THR A 38 -2.01 0.43 9.51
CA THR A 38 -2.02 -1.01 9.24
C THR A 38 -1.59 -1.29 7.80
N ILE A 39 -1.12 -2.51 7.54
CA ILE A 39 -0.75 -2.97 6.18
C ILE A 39 -1.89 -2.72 5.19
N GLU A 40 -3.14 -2.97 5.61
CA GLU A 40 -4.33 -2.76 4.76
C GLU A 40 -4.53 -1.30 4.42
N GLU A 41 -4.43 -0.40 5.40
CA GLU A 41 -4.58 1.04 5.19
C GLU A 41 -3.48 1.60 4.30
N THR A 42 -2.22 1.18 4.51
CA THR A 42 -1.11 1.57 3.64
C THR A 42 -1.30 1.08 2.21
N LEU A 43 -1.77 -0.16 2.02
CA LEU A 43 -2.10 -0.71 0.70
C LEU A 43 -3.20 0.11 0.02
N ILE A 44 -4.30 0.40 0.71
CA ILE A 44 -5.40 1.22 0.18
C ILE A 44 -4.87 2.59 -0.27
N TRP A 45 -4.01 3.20 0.54
CA TRP A 45 -3.44 4.51 0.25
C TRP A 45 -2.56 4.49 -1.01
N ILE A 46 -1.67 3.51 -1.12
CA ILE A 46 -0.79 3.34 -2.29
C ILE A 46 -1.61 3.05 -3.55
N ILE A 47 -2.59 2.15 -3.48
CA ILE A 47 -3.45 1.81 -4.64
C ILE A 47 -4.18 3.05 -5.14
N LYS A 48 -4.69 3.91 -4.24
CA LYS A 48 -5.35 5.17 -4.61
C LYS A 48 -4.40 6.16 -5.29
N ARG A 49 -3.13 6.23 -4.86
CA ARG A 49 -2.11 7.13 -5.43
C ARG A 49 -1.50 6.61 -6.74
N MET A 50 -1.36 5.29 -6.88
CA MET A 50 -0.84 4.63 -8.07
C MET A 50 -1.91 4.49 -9.16
N GLY A 51 -3.16 4.27 -8.77
CA GLY A 51 -4.28 3.92 -9.63
C GLY A 51 -4.53 2.41 -9.62
N THR A 52 -5.81 2.03 -9.53
CA THR A 52 -6.22 0.61 -9.42
C THR A 52 -5.77 -0.24 -10.60
N THR A 53 -5.80 0.29 -11.82
CA THR A 53 -5.39 -0.44 -13.04
C THR A 53 -3.88 -0.72 -13.04
N ASP A 54 -3.08 0.29 -12.73
CA ASP A 54 -1.62 0.19 -12.68
C ASP A 54 -1.20 -0.81 -11.59
N PHE A 55 -1.82 -0.71 -10.42
CA PHE A 55 -1.58 -1.64 -9.31
C PHE A 55 -1.98 -3.08 -9.67
N ALA A 56 -3.16 -3.27 -10.28
CA ALA A 56 -3.63 -4.59 -10.70
C ALA A 56 -2.65 -5.24 -11.69
N GLY A 57 -2.10 -4.46 -12.63
CA GLY A 57 -1.04 -4.91 -13.53
C GLY A 57 0.25 -5.26 -12.80
N LEU A 58 0.66 -4.46 -11.82
CA LEU A 58 1.86 -4.67 -11.02
C LEU A 58 1.83 -5.98 -10.21
N VAL A 59 0.69 -6.30 -9.59
CA VAL A 59 0.54 -7.51 -8.74
C VAL A 59 0.04 -8.73 -9.54
N GLY A 60 -0.32 -8.56 -10.81
CA GLY A 60 -0.87 -9.63 -11.65
C GLY A 60 -2.26 -10.11 -11.24
N GLU A 61 -3.10 -9.23 -10.68
CA GLU A 61 -4.47 -9.54 -10.25
C GLU A 61 -5.51 -8.83 -11.12
N ARG A 62 -6.76 -9.29 -11.07
CA ARG A 62 -7.85 -8.63 -11.78
C ARG A 62 -8.19 -7.32 -11.09
N LYS A 63 -8.40 -6.24 -11.85
CA LYS A 63 -8.90 -4.94 -11.33
C LYS A 63 -10.11 -5.10 -10.40
N GLN A 64 -11.06 -5.98 -10.74
CA GLN A 64 -12.23 -6.25 -9.91
C GLN A 64 -11.88 -6.80 -8.52
N SER A 65 -10.79 -7.57 -8.40
CA SER A 65 -10.29 -8.08 -7.12
C SER A 65 -9.80 -6.93 -6.24
N ILE A 66 -9.04 -6.00 -6.84
CA ILE A 66 -8.53 -4.80 -6.17
C ILE A 66 -9.68 -3.86 -5.79
N ASP A 67 -10.66 -3.65 -6.68
CA ASP A 67 -11.85 -2.82 -6.40
C ASP A 67 -12.63 -3.35 -5.20
N LYS A 68 -12.79 -4.68 -5.08
CA LYS A 68 -13.44 -5.31 -3.91
C LYS A 68 -12.67 -5.10 -2.62
N PHE A 69 -11.34 -5.19 -2.68
CA PHE A 69 -10.46 -4.89 -1.55
C PHE A 69 -10.62 -3.42 -1.11
N LEU A 70 -10.56 -2.47 -2.04
CA LEU A 70 -10.72 -1.03 -1.77
C LEU A 70 -12.06 -0.67 -1.13
N LYS A 71 -13.13 -1.41 -1.46
CA LYS A 71 -14.47 -1.21 -0.90
C LYS A 71 -14.67 -1.86 0.46
N GLY A 72 -13.69 -2.62 0.97
CA GLY A 72 -13.83 -3.38 2.20
C GLY A 72 -14.85 -4.53 2.10
N GLU A 73 -15.25 -4.92 0.89
CA GLU A 73 -16.24 -6.01 0.68
C GLU A 73 -15.68 -7.37 1.13
N ARG A 74 -14.35 -7.49 1.26
CA ARG A 74 -13.66 -8.69 1.71
C ARG A 74 -12.47 -8.32 2.59
N ARG A 75 -12.35 -9.00 3.74
CA ARG A 75 -11.10 -9.03 4.49
C ARG A 75 -10.06 -9.85 3.71
N PRO A 76 -8.91 -9.28 3.32
CA PRO A 76 -7.90 -10.01 2.59
C PRO A 76 -7.31 -11.12 3.46
N LYS A 77 -7.08 -12.29 2.87
CA LYS A 77 -6.28 -13.33 3.53
C LYS A 77 -4.83 -12.88 3.56
N ARG A 78 -4.03 -13.44 4.47
CA ARG A 78 -2.57 -13.26 4.49
C ARG A 78 -1.93 -13.50 3.11
N GLU A 79 -2.35 -14.55 2.41
CA GLU A 79 -1.90 -14.86 1.05
C GLU A 79 -2.19 -13.73 0.05
N THR A 80 -3.32 -13.04 0.20
CA THR A 80 -3.69 -11.89 -0.64
C THR A 80 -2.82 -10.69 -0.32
N LEU A 81 -2.57 -10.42 0.96
CA LEU A 81 -1.65 -9.36 1.39
C LEU A 81 -0.23 -9.63 0.88
N ASP A 82 0.26 -10.85 1.01
CA ASP A 82 1.58 -11.24 0.51
C ASP A 82 1.70 -11.07 -1.00
N LYS A 83 0.66 -11.42 -1.77
CA LYS A 83 0.61 -11.15 -3.22
C LYS A 83 0.71 -9.66 -3.53
N PHE A 84 0.00 -8.82 -2.78
CA PHE A 84 0.00 -7.38 -2.98
C PHE A 84 1.34 -6.73 -2.58
N LEU A 85 2.01 -7.30 -1.57
CA LEU A 85 3.29 -6.81 -1.06
C LEU A 85 4.50 -7.31 -1.90
N LYS A 86 4.36 -8.45 -2.58
CA LYS A 86 5.43 -9.11 -3.33
C LYS A 86 6.15 -8.20 -4.34
N PRO A 87 5.47 -7.38 -5.17
CA PRO A 87 6.15 -6.50 -6.12
C PRO A 87 7.05 -5.45 -5.46
N PHE A 88 6.78 -5.12 -4.19
CA PHE A 88 7.57 -4.20 -3.38
C PHE A 88 8.69 -4.91 -2.62
N GLY A 89 8.88 -6.22 -2.81
CA GLY A 89 9.85 -7.03 -2.06
C GLY A 89 9.48 -7.19 -0.59
N LEU A 90 8.20 -7.02 -0.24
CA LEU A 90 7.68 -7.13 1.11
C LEU A 90 6.85 -8.41 1.28
N LYS A 91 6.74 -8.87 2.53
CA LYS A 91 5.85 -9.97 2.92
C LYS A 91 5.33 -9.74 4.33
N THR A 92 4.15 -10.25 4.62
CA THR A 92 3.63 -10.29 5.99
C THR A 92 4.43 -11.27 6.83
N VAL A 93 4.75 -10.88 8.06
CA VAL A 93 5.32 -11.77 9.09
C VAL A 93 4.35 -11.84 10.26
N LEU A 94 4.35 -12.97 10.97
CA LEU A 94 3.62 -13.08 12.22
C LEU A 94 4.50 -12.44 13.30
N SER A 95 4.03 -11.37 13.92
CA SER A 95 4.66 -10.74 15.09
C SER A 95 3.76 -10.91 16.31
N VAL A 96 4.34 -10.73 17.49
CA VAL A 96 3.63 -10.66 18.77
C VAL A 96 3.97 -9.33 19.41
N GLU A 97 2.99 -8.72 20.07
CA GLU A 97 3.14 -7.47 20.81
C GLU A 97 2.77 -7.71 22.28
N GLU A 98 3.39 -6.96 23.18
CA GLU A 98 3.06 -7.00 24.61
C GLU A 98 1.66 -6.40 24.82
N VAL A 99 0.79 -7.14 25.47
CA VAL A 99 -0.53 -6.63 25.86
C VAL A 99 -0.33 -5.88 27.18
N ALA A 100 -0.46 -4.55 27.15
CA ALA A 100 -0.48 -3.70 28.33
C ALA A 100 -1.76 -3.87 29.16
#